data_AF-A0A8H5GGK9-F1
#
_entry.id   AF-A0A8H5GGK9-F1
#
_cell.length_a   1.000
_cell.length_b   1.000
_cell.length_c   1.000
_cell.angle_alpha   90.00
_cell.angle_beta   90.00
_cell.angle_gamma   90.00
#
_symmetry.space_group_name_H-M   'P 1'
#
loop_
_entity.id
_entity.type
_entity.pdbx_description
1 polymer ?
#
loop_
_entity_poly.entity_id
_entity_poly.type
_entity_poly.pdbx_seq_one_letter_code
_entity_poly.pdbx_strand_id
1 'polypeptide(L)'
;MSWLYRNPYYSNSNPPYSSDLYSGYYVHPSPYQQAQAEPVFRPPYHSPYDSSNLYYSSDPYSGYHPHPPSQIPEYDAPPERLDEAAPTFQTTPRVREAFEAIQSLQKEFASLKQFFVWPTKLDYQLGNGRVVSIPTSLETLSASEALSALESQDLDLTTIQQISKPELAHTPSNMPVREYAESLTKLILLLDGVESFREKKVIEKRKAVVRSVMDEVDRVEEFCSCKDLWVRCTALFDASPERLEEAAPTSQTILRIRYIQTFQDKLASLKQSFDWPTKLDYQLGNGRVVSIPTSLETLSASKPLSALKSQDLDLATIQRISMPKLAPTDSNTPVCEYANSLNLLLTELERVESYGEKKVREERSAAFRSVADEAARVEEFCKDLWVMWTALLQSNSATITKGASGSSRVL
;
A
#
# COMPACT_ATOMS: atom_id res chain seq x y z
N MET A 1 1.54 9.62 -9.49
CA MET A 1 0.14 9.91 -9.91
C MET A 1 0.13 11.31 -10.50
N SER A 2 -0.63 11.54 -11.57
CA SER A 2 -0.69 12.75 -12.43
C SER A 2 0.36 12.84 -13.56
N TRP A 3 -0.06 12.46 -14.77
CA TRP A 3 0.65 12.72 -16.02
C TRP A 3 0.37 14.14 -16.58
N LEU A 4 -0.50 14.91 -15.93
CA LEU A 4 -0.91 16.26 -16.38
C LEU A 4 0.04 17.38 -15.89
N TYR A 5 1.03 17.08 -15.05
CA TYR A 5 2.03 18.06 -14.62
C TYR A 5 3.28 18.07 -15.52
N ARG A 6 3.14 18.60 -16.74
CA ARG A 6 4.20 19.33 -17.44
C ARG A 6 3.56 20.00 -18.65
N ASN A 7 3.19 21.26 -18.47
CA ASN A 7 2.78 22.14 -19.55
C ASN A 7 4.03 22.84 -20.10
N PRO A 8 4.54 22.51 -21.31
CA PRO A 8 5.72 23.17 -21.89
C PRO A 8 5.37 24.47 -22.63
N TYR A 9 4.13 24.96 -22.59
CA TYR A 9 3.70 26.13 -23.34
C TYR A 9 3.45 27.35 -22.44
N TYR A 10 4.54 27.94 -21.95
CA TYR A 10 4.62 29.39 -21.74
C TYR A 10 5.82 29.90 -22.55
N SER A 11 5.54 30.27 -23.80
CA SER A 11 6.49 31.03 -24.62
C SER A 11 6.50 32.47 -24.12
N ASN A 12 7.68 32.91 -23.67
CA ASN A 12 8.01 34.29 -23.30
C ASN A 12 7.49 35.32 -24.32
N SER A 13 6.57 36.16 -23.89
CA SER A 13 6.38 37.50 -24.42
C SER A 13 6.56 38.50 -23.25
N ASN A 14 7.80 38.92 -23.05
CA ASN A 14 8.16 40.00 -22.13
C ASN A 14 7.57 41.33 -22.64
N PRO A 15 6.82 42.09 -21.82
CA PRO A 15 6.71 43.53 -22.02
C PRO A 15 7.94 44.25 -21.41
N PRO A 16 8.34 45.41 -21.95
CA PRO A 16 9.47 46.16 -21.43
C PRO A 16 9.02 46.94 -20.19
N TYR A 17 9.53 46.61 -19.01
CA TYR A 17 9.44 47.48 -17.84
C TYR A 17 10.80 48.04 -17.46
N SER A 18 10.77 49.36 -17.37
CA SER A 18 11.79 50.31 -16.96
C SER A 18 12.58 49.84 -15.73
N SER A 19 13.90 49.83 -15.89
CA SER A 19 14.85 50.00 -14.81
C SER A 19 14.59 51.33 -14.10
N ASP A 20 14.45 51.31 -12.77
CA ASP A 20 15.17 52.23 -11.88
C ASP A 20 14.83 52.00 -10.39
N LEU A 21 15.91 51.99 -9.59
CA LEU A 21 15.99 52.32 -8.15
C LEU A 21 15.38 51.36 -7.11
N TYR A 22 16.26 50.64 -6.39
CA TYR A 22 16.43 50.66 -4.92
C TYR A 22 17.36 49.49 -4.51
N SER A 23 18.64 49.73 -4.23
CA SER A 23 19.18 50.11 -2.91
C SER A 23 19.05 49.03 -1.83
N GLY A 24 20.01 48.10 -1.86
CA GLY A 24 20.87 47.71 -0.73
C GLY A 24 20.25 47.45 0.65
N TYR A 25 20.19 46.17 1.02
CA TYR A 25 20.43 45.74 2.40
C TYR A 25 21.34 44.51 2.43
N TYR A 26 22.46 44.68 3.13
CA TYR A 26 23.39 43.63 3.54
C TYR A 26 22.70 42.70 4.55
N VAL A 27 22.81 41.39 4.36
CA VAL A 27 22.67 40.41 5.45
C VAL A 27 23.85 39.44 5.39
N HIS A 28 24.57 39.41 6.51
CA HIS A 28 25.74 38.57 6.79
C HIS A 28 25.43 37.07 6.70
N PRO A 29 26.42 36.24 6.31
CA PRO A 29 26.34 34.78 6.46
C PRO A 29 26.60 34.36 7.92
N SER A 30 25.68 33.57 8.48
CA SER A 30 25.85 32.91 9.78
C SER A 30 26.62 31.59 9.62
N PRO A 31 27.66 31.33 10.44
CA PRO A 31 28.51 30.14 10.32
C PRO A 31 28.21 29.12 11.43
N TYR A 32 27.45 28.06 11.15
CA TYR A 32 27.44 26.84 11.98
C TYR A 32 27.17 25.60 11.11
N GLN A 33 28.20 25.13 10.42
CA GLN A 33 28.35 23.71 10.09
C GLN A 33 29.13 23.08 11.22
N GLN A 34 28.44 22.37 12.12
CA GLN A 34 29.07 21.48 13.08
C GLN A 34 28.66 20.05 12.73
N ALA A 35 29.56 19.39 12.01
CA ALA A 35 29.55 17.96 11.81
C ALA A 35 29.63 17.27 13.17
N GLN A 36 28.57 16.54 13.55
CA GLN A 36 28.68 15.53 14.58
C GLN A 36 29.04 14.22 13.91
N ALA A 37 30.27 13.78 14.15
CA ALA A 37 30.75 12.46 13.82
C ALA A 37 30.02 11.45 14.73
N GLU A 38 29.35 10.48 14.12
CA GLU A 38 28.80 9.33 14.84
C GLU A 38 29.94 8.43 15.37
N PRO A 39 29.93 8.06 16.66
CA PRO A 39 30.85 7.06 17.17
C PRO A 39 30.40 5.65 16.72
N VAL A 40 31.23 4.99 15.91
CA VAL A 40 31.09 3.58 15.55
C VAL A 40 31.24 2.73 16.82
N PHE A 41 30.12 2.37 17.44
CA PHE A 41 30.05 1.37 18.50
C PHE A 41 30.18 -0.02 17.87
N ARG A 42 31.39 -0.61 17.93
CA ARG A 42 31.57 -2.04 17.64
C ARG A 42 31.17 -2.85 18.88
N PRO A 43 30.23 -3.81 18.78
CA PRO A 43 29.99 -4.74 19.88
C PRO A 43 31.17 -5.71 20.04
N PRO A 44 31.51 -6.09 21.28
CA PRO A 44 32.58 -7.05 21.55
C PRO A 44 32.17 -8.47 21.12
N TYR A 45 33.04 -9.13 20.37
CA TYR A 45 32.96 -10.56 20.11
C TYR A 45 33.22 -11.31 21.44
N HIS A 46 32.15 -11.75 22.09
CA HIS A 46 32.26 -12.80 23.10
C HIS A 46 32.09 -14.17 22.44
N SER A 47 33.24 -14.80 22.20
CA SER A 47 33.36 -16.23 21.97
C SER A 47 33.24 -16.96 23.31
N PRO A 48 32.39 -18.00 23.43
CA PRO A 48 32.53 -19.00 24.47
C PRO A 48 33.04 -20.29 23.86
N TYR A 49 34.36 -20.39 23.69
CA TYR A 49 35.03 -21.68 23.88
C TYR A 49 35.25 -21.80 25.39
N ASP A 50 34.40 -22.58 26.07
CA ASP A 50 34.79 -23.17 27.34
C ASP A 50 34.84 -24.69 27.17
N SER A 51 36.09 -25.12 27.04
CA SER A 51 36.52 -26.51 27.04
C SER A 51 36.83 -26.88 28.47
N SER A 52 35.95 -27.63 29.14
CA SER A 52 36.35 -28.49 30.26
C SER A 52 35.18 -29.34 30.76
N ASN A 53 35.09 -30.59 30.29
CA ASN A 53 35.04 -31.74 31.20
C ASN A 53 35.22 -33.06 30.44
N LEU A 54 36.49 -33.48 30.42
CA LEU A 54 36.89 -34.86 30.25
C LEU A 54 36.44 -35.65 31.48
N TYR A 55 35.40 -36.48 31.34
CA TYR A 55 35.26 -37.67 32.19
C TYR A 55 35.46 -38.90 31.33
N TYR A 56 36.69 -39.38 31.39
CA TYR A 56 37.09 -40.76 31.16
C TYR A 56 36.14 -41.69 31.92
N SER A 57 35.39 -42.52 31.19
CA SER A 57 34.79 -43.74 31.74
C SER A 57 35.26 -44.90 30.87
N SER A 58 36.38 -45.46 31.28
CA SER A 58 36.95 -46.69 30.77
C SER A 58 36.22 -47.92 31.31
N ASP A 59 36.21 -48.95 30.47
CA ASP A 59 36.04 -50.40 30.74
C ASP A 59 34.62 -51.01 30.71
N PRO A 60 34.49 -52.33 30.42
CA PRO A 60 35.47 -53.28 29.87
C PRO A 60 34.97 -54.05 28.62
N TYR A 61 35.93 -54.68 27.95
CA TYR A 61 35.77 -55.82 27.04
C TYR A 61 34.62 -56.77 27.45
N SER A 62 33.64 -56.95 26.56
CA SER A 62 32.69 -58.07 26.62
C SER A 62 32.63 -58.78 25.28
N GLY A 63 33.36 -59.90 25.22
CA GLY A 63 33.01 -61.12 24.50
C GLY A 63 32.52 -61.00 23.06
N TYR A 64 33.46 -61.10 22.11
CA TYR A 64 33.15 -61.60 20.77
C TYR A 64 32.66 -63.05 20.87
N HIS A 65 31.36 -63.26 20.73
CA HIS A 65 30.79 -64.55 20.33
C HIS A 65 30.65 -64.57 18.80
N PRO A 66 31.35 -65.46 18.07
CA PRO A 66 31.08 -65.69 16.66
C PRO A 66 29.74 -66.42 16.53
N HIS A 67 28.70 -65.70 16.11
CA HIS A 67 27.46 -66.33 15.68
C HIS A 67 27.72 -67.07 14.35
N PRO A 68 27.15 -68.28 14.18
CA PRO A 68 27.26 -69.04 12.94
C PRO A 68 26.62 -68.29 11.77
N PRO A 69 27.11 -68.49 10.53
CA PRO A 69 26.55 -67.86 9.34
C PRO A 69 25.11 -68.36 9.14
N SER A 70 24.14 -67.53 9.50
CA SER A 70 22.76 -67.71 9.06
C SER A 70 22.75 -67.66 7.54
N GLN A 71 22.46 -68.81 6.93
CA GLN A 71 22.21 -68.95 5.51
C GLN A 71 21.08 -67.99 5.14
N ILE A 72 21.44 -66.88 4.51
CA ILE A 72 20.50 -65.97 3.89
C ILE A 72 19.90 -66.77 2.73
N PRO A 73 18.59 -67.05 2.71
CA PRO A 73 17.97 -67.63 1.53
C PRO A 73 18.18 -66.65 0.38
N GLU A 74 18.97 -67.09 -0.60
CA GLU A 74 19.25 -66.42 -1.85
C GLU A 74 17.94 -66.37 -2.66
N TYR A 75 17.11 -65.38 -2.33
CA TYR A 75 15.98 -65.00 -3.15
C TYR A 75 16.51 -64.07 -4.23
N ASP A 76 16.54 -64.56 -5.47
CA ASP A 76 16.67 -63.79 -6.71
C ASP A 76 15.49 -62.80 -6.84
N ALA A 77 15.47 -61.78 -6.01
CA ALA A 77 14.62 -60.62 -6.20
C ALA A 77 15.32 -59.73 -7.25
N PRO A 78 14.62 -59.36 -8.35
CA PRO A 78 15.19 -58.49 -9.38
C PRO A 78 15.77 -57.21 -8.75
N PRO A 79 17.03 -56.85 -9.04
CA PRO A 79 17.72 -55.71 -8.39
C PRO A 79 17.02 -54.36 -8.62
N GLU A 80 16.10 -54.29 -9.57
CA GLU A 80 15.39 -53.08 -9.98
C GLU A 80 14.34 -52.57 -8.97
N ARG A 81 13.99 -53.33 -7.91
CA ARG A 81 12.94 -52.93 -6.92
C ARG A 81 13.44 -52.49 -5.55
N LEU A 82 14.74 -52.59 -5.26
CA LEU A 82 15.29 -52.20 -3.95
C LEU A 82 15.59 -50.69 -3.89
N ASP A 83 15.97 -50.08 -5.02
CA ASP A 83 16.26 -48.66 -5.11
C ASP A 83 15.00 -47.77 -5.04
N GLU A 84 13.82 -48.30 -5.42
CA GLU A 84 12.53 -47.61 -5.30
C GLU A 84 11.94 -47.65 -3.88
N ALA A 85 12.32 -48.63 -3.06
CA ALA A 85 11.76 -48.83 -1.72
C ALA A 85 12.49 -48.02 -0.63
N ALA A 86 13.79 -47.79 -0.79
CA ALA A 86 14.62 -47.04 0.17
C ALA A 86 14.13 -45.61 0.53
N PRO A 87 13.63 -44.76 -0.41
CA PRO A 87 13.16 -43.41 -0.06
C PRO A 87 11.86 -43.41 0.74
N THR A 88 11.07 -44.50 0.75
CA THR A 88 9.77 -44.55 1.43
C THR A 88 9.91 -44.72 2.95
N PHE A 89 10.97 -45.40 3.42
CA PHE A 89 11.15 -45.66 4.85
C PHE A 89 11.71 -44.46 5.63
N GLN A 90 12.50 -43.59 5.00
CA GLN A 90 13.11 -42.43 5.68
C GLN A 90 12.17 -41.20 5.77
N THR A 91 11.13 -41.14 4.96
CA THR A 91 10.21 -39.98 4.94
C THR A 91 9.21 -40.02 6.09
N THR A 92 8.80 -41.21 6.55
CA THR A 92 7.81 -41.35 7.63
C THR A 92 8.22 -40.74 8.99
N PRO A 93 9.44 -40.92 9.54
CA PRO A 93 9.82 -40.26 10.80
C PRO A 93 9.93 -38.75 10.64
N ARG A 94 10.49 -38.26 9.53
CA ARG A 94 10.64 -36.81 9.26
C ARG A 94 9.30 -36.09 9.13
N VAL A 95 8.33 -36.72 8.46
CA VAL A 95 6.97 -36.20 8.37
C VAL A 95 6.31 -36.13 9.76
N ARG A 96 6.54 -37.13 10.62
CA ARG A 96 6.04 -37.11 12.00
C ARG A 96 6.66 -35.97 12.81
N GLU A 97 7.98 -35.80 12.73
CA GLU A 97 8.70 -34.70 13.39
C GLU A 97 8.17 -33.33 12.94
N ALA A 98 7.91 -33.15 11.63
CA ALA A 98 7.31 -31.94 11.10
C ALA A 98 5.90 -31.68 11.67
N PHE A 99 5.06 -32.71 11.79
CA PHE A 99 3.74 -32.57 12.42
C PHE A 99 3.83 -32.23 13.91
N GLU A 100 4.74 -32.87 14.64
CA GLU A 100 4.98 -32.60 16.06
C GLU A 100 5.48 -31.17 16.28
N ALA A 101 6.40 -30.69 15.42
CA ALA A 101 6.87 -29.31 15.44
C ALA A 101 5.73 -28.31 15.19
N ILE A 102 4.90 -28.53 14.16
CA ILE A 102 3.74 -27.67 13.88
C ILE A 102 2.74 -27.70 15.06
N GLN A 103 2.49 -28.86 15.66
CA GLN A 103 1.60 -28.98 16.79
C GLN A 103 2.15 -28.27 18.04
N SER A 104 3.45 -28.33 18.27
CA SER A 104 4.14 -27.61 19.34
C SER A 104 3.99 -26.10 19.16
N LEU A 105 4.29 -25.58 17.97
CA LEU A 105 4.14 -24.15 17.64
C LEU A 105 2.69 -23.69 17.74
N GLN A 106 1.72 -24.54 17.35
CA GLN A 106 0.30 -24.25 17.53
C GLN A 106 -0.09 -24.14 19.01
N LYS A 107 0.47 -24.98 19.90
CA LYS A 107 0.25 -24.88 21.35
C LYS A 107 0.91 -23.63 21.93
N GLU A 108 2.10 -23.28 21.47
CA GLU A 108 2.79 -22.04 21.84
C GLU A 108 1.97 -20.80 21.46
N PHE A 109 1.42 -20.76 20.25
CA PHE A 109 0.49 -19.73 19.81
C PHE A 109 -0.74 -19.61 20.71
N ALA A 110 -1.37 -20.75 21.03
CA ALA A 110 -2.54 -20.77 21.92
C ALA A 110 -2.19 -20.27 23.34
N SER A 111 -1.00 -20.64 23.85
CA SER A 111 -0.49 -20.17 25.13
C SER A 111 -0.24 -18.67 25.12
N LEU A 112 0.49 -18.15 24.12
CA LEU A 112 0.74 -16.71 23.97
C LEU A 112 -0.56 -15.91 23.96
N LYS A 113 -1.55 -16.36 23.18
CA LYS A 113 -2.86 -15.71 23.10
C LYS A 113 -3.64 -15.77 24.42
N GLN A 114 -3.51 -16.86 25.18
CA GLN A 114 -4.16 -17.02 26.48
C GLN A 114 -3.55 -16.11 27.56
N PHE A 115 -2.23 -15.94 27.56
CA PHE A 115 -1.51 -15.16 28.57
C PHE A 115 -1.40 -13.67 28.22
N PHE A 116 -1.64 -13.29 26.97
CA PHE A 116 -1.61 -11.90 26.56
C PHE A 116 -2.77 -11.11 27.18
N VAL A 117 -2.42 -10.03 27.87
CA VAL A 117 -3.36 -9.08 28.47
C VAL A 117 -3.08 -7.70 27.89
N TRP A 118 -4.11 -7.05 27.35
CA TRP A 118 -4.00 -5.68 26.86
C TRP A 118 -3.68 -4.71 28.02
N PRO A 119 -2.71 -3.79 27.85
CA PRO A 119 -2.47 -2.75 28.83
C PRO A 119 -3.71 -1.84 28.93
N THR A 120 -3.92 -1.22 30.09
CA THR A 120 -5.06 -0.32 30.34
C THR A 120 -4.97 1.00 29.55
N LYS A 121 -3.78 1.33 29.06
CA LYS A 121 -3.49 2.48 28.22
C LYS A 121 -2.40 2.13 27.21
N LEU A 122 -2.45 2.78 26.05
CA LEU A 122 -1.42 2.71 25.02
C LEU A 122 -0.81 4.09 24.83
N ASP A 123 0.51 4.15 24.77
CA ASP A 123 1.24 5.39 24.57
C ASP A 123 1.56 5.59 23.09
N TYR A 124 1.26 6.76 22.52
CA TYR A 124 1.51 7.09 21.13
C TYR A 124 2.52 8.21 21.00
N GLN A 125 3.50 8.03 20.12
CA GLN A 125 4.45 9.08 19.78
C GLN A 125 3.85 9.95 18.68
N LEU A 126 3.74 11.23 18.98
CA LEU A 126 3.33 12.27 18.04
C LEU A 126 4.54 12.69 17.18
N GLY A 127 4.28 13.30 16.01
CA GLY A 127 5.35 13.74 15.09
C GLY A 127 6.35 14.76 15.67
N ASN A 128 6.03 15.39 16.81
CA ASN A 128 6.91 16.28 17.56
C ASN A 128 7.71 15.57 18.67
N GLY A 129 7.66 14.24 18.74
CA GLY A 129 8.32 13.42 19.75
C GLY A 129 7.60 13.35 21.11
N ARG A 130 6.48 14.07 21.28
CA ARG A 130 5.66 14.00 22.50
C ARG A 130 4.92 12.66 22.55
N VAL A 131 4.75 12.12 23.76
CA VAL A 131 4.03 10.87 23.99
C VAL A 131 2.66 11.15 24.61
N VAL A 132 1.63 10.46 24.11
CA VAL A 132 0.22 10.58 24.56
C VAL A 132 -0.30 9.22 25.00
N SER A 133 -0.83 9.13 26.22
CA SER A 133 -1.48 7.92 26.72
C SER A 133 -2.97 7.92 26.36
N ILE A 134 -3.44 6.90 25.65
CA ILE A 134 -4.86 6.69 25.35
C ILE A 134 -5.37 5.45 26.09
N PRO A 135 -6.45 5.54 26.87
CA PRO A 135 -7.05 4.38 27.52
C PRO A 135 -7.53 3.34 26.50
N THR A 136 -7.25 2.06 26.73
CA THR A 136 -7.71 0.97 25.84
C THR A 136 -9.18 0.63 26.02
N SER A 137 -9.77 0.99 27.16
CA SER A 137 -11.18 0.77 27.49
C SER A 137 -12.13 1.80 26.88
N LEU A 138 -11.81 2.35 25.71
CA LEU A 138 -12.60 3.40 25.05
C LEU A 138 -14.03 2.95 24.69
N GLU A 139 -14.29 1.65 24.59
CA GLU A 139 -15.64 1.13 24.36
C GLU A 139 -16.55 1.25 25.59
N THR A 140 -15.97 1.33 26.79
CA THR A 140 -16.72 1.46 28.04
C THR A 140 -16.66 2.86 28.62
N LEU A 141 -15.72 3.70 28.18
CA LEU A 141 -15.60 5.08 28.62
C LEU A 141 -16.64 5.97 27.96
N SER A 142 -17.24 6.85 28.75
CA SER A 142 -18.06 7.93 28.21
C SER A 142 -17.20 8.93 27.44
N ALA A 143 -17.82 9.66 26.53
CA ALA A 143 -17.16 10.72 25.77
C ALA A 143 -16.45 11.72 26.69
N SER A 144 -17.09 12.14 27.77
CA SER A 144 -16.53 13.12 28.71
C SER A 144 -15.30 12.60 29.46
N GLU A 145 -15.26 11.31 29.82
CA GLU A 145 -14.10 10.71 30.48
C GLU A 145 -12.91 10.59 29.54
N ALA A 146 -13.16 10.20 28.28
CA ALA A 146 -12.12 10.15 27.24
C ALA A 146 -11.55 11.54 26.96
N LEU A 147 -12.41 12.56 26.88
CA LEU A 147 -12.01 13.96 26.72
C LEU A 147 -11.20 14.45 27.91
N SER A 148 -11.67 14.21 29.14
CA SER A 148 -10.99 14.63 30.38
C SER A 148 -9.59 14.01 30.48
N ALA A 149 -9.44 12.74 30.09
CA ALA A 149 -8.14 12.06 30.08
C ALA A 149 -7.16 12.67 29.07
N LEU A 150 -7.66 13.17 27.94
CA LEU A 150 -6.84 13.83 26.91
C LEU A 150 -6.53 15.29 27.27
N GLU A 151 -7.49 16.02 27.85
CA GLU A 151 -7.31 17.39 28.34
C GLU A 151 -6.26 17.46 29.44
N SER A 152 -6.25 16.47 30.35
CA SER A 152 -5.25 16.37 31.41
C SER A 152 -3.80 16.23 30.89
N GLN A 153 -3.64 15.90 29.61
CA GLN A 153 -2.35 15.74 28.97
C GLN A 153 -1.90 16.99 28.19
N ASP A 154 -2.58 18.15 28.33
CA ASP A 154 -2.26 19.42 27.65
C ASP A 154 -2.10 19.27 26.13
N LEU A 155 -2.99 18.48 25.51
CA LEU A 155 -2.92 18.21 24.07
C LEU A 155 -3.77 19.19 23.29
N ASP A 156 -3.12 19.91 22.37
CA ASP A 156 -3.83 20.71 21.38
C ASP A 156 -4.52 19.79 20.36
N LEU A 157 -5.83 19.92 20.28
CA LEU A 157 -6.74 19.27 19.34
C LEU A 157 -6.26 19.37 17.89
N THR A 158 -5.67 20.51 17.50
CA THR A 158 -5.19 20.68 16.14
C THR A 158 -4.02 19.76 15.82
N THR A 159 -3.19 19.45 16.83
CA THR A 159 -2.05 18.53 16.68
C THR A 159 -2.54 17.10 16.53
N ILE A 160 -3.58 16.70 17.27
CA ILE A 160 -4.19 15.36 17.15
C ILE A 160 -4.78 15.14 15.75
N GLN A 161 -5.47 16.14 15.19
CA GLN A 161 -6.07 16.04 13.85
C GLN A 161 -5.04 16.01 12.70
N GLN A 162 -3.84 16.56 12.91
CA GLN A 162 -2.78 16.60 11.88
C GLN A 162 -2.01 15.28 11.76
N ILE A 163 -2.14 14.37 12.73
CA ILE A 163 -1.40 13.11 12.73
C ILE A 163 -2.20 12.10 11.91
N SER A 164 -1.73 11.86 10.69
CA SER A 164 -2.35 10.91 9.75
C SER A 164 -2.16 9.45 10.17
N LYS A 165 -1.13 9.16 10.98
CA LYS A 165 -0.84 7.82 11.52
C LYS A 165 -0.04 7.93 12.83
N PRO A 166 -0.66 7.75 14.01
CA PRO A 166 0.07 7.73 15.26
C PRO A 166 0.92 6.45 15.36
N GLU A 167 2.16 6.59 15.82
CA GLU A 167 3.06 5.45 16.04
C GLU A 167 3.05 5.05 17.51
N LEU A 168 3.05 3.75 17.80
CA LEU A 168 3.07 3.27 19.18
C LEU A 168 4.43 3.62 19.82
N ALA A 169 4.44 4.40 20.91
CA ALA A 169 5.67 4.85 21.55
C ALA A 169 6.46 3.67 22.16
N HIS A 170 7.79 3.83 22.25
CA HIS A 170 8.68 2.89 22.96
C HIS A 170 8.66 3.15 24.48
N THR A 171 7.53 2.92 25.13
CA THR A 171 7.39 3.08 26.59
C THR A 171 7.24 1.75 27.30
N PRO A 172 7.59 1.67 28.60
CA PRO A 172 7.35 0.47 29.41
C PRO A 172 5.88 0.00 29.41
N SER A 173 4.92 0.92 29.26
CA SER A 173 3.49 0.58 29.19
C SER A 173 3.12 -0.17 27.91
N ASN A 174 3.82 0.07 26.80
CA ASN A 174 3.58 -0.60 25.53
C ASN A 174 4.42 -1.86 25.33
N MET A 175 5.37 -2.15 26.23
CA MET A 175 6.27 -3.31 26.12
C MET A 175 5.52 -4.64 25.99
N PRO A 176 4.47 -4.94 26.79
CA PRO A 176 3.76 -6.22 26.66
C PRO A 176 3.15 -6.45 25.28
N VAL A 177 2.69 -5.38 24.63
CA VAL A 177 2.10 -5.43 23.29
C VAL A 177 3.16 -5.65 22.23
N ARG A 178 4.30 -4.97 22.36
CA ARG A 178 5.44 -5.13 21.46
C ARG A 178 6.04 -6.53 21.56
N GLU A 179 6.26 -7.03 22.77
CA GLU A 179 6.76 -8.38 23.02
C GLU A 179 5.80 -9.45 22.46
N TYR A 180 4.50 -9.25 22.59
CA TYR A 180 3.50 -10.13 22.00
C TYR A 180 3.56 -10.12 20.48
N ALA A 181 3.58 -8.93 19.85
CA ALA A 181 3.70 -8.80 18.40
C ALA A 181 4.99 -9.43 17.87
N GLU A 182 6.14 -9.19 18.52
CA GLU A 182 7.42 -9.80 18.18
C GLU A 182 7.38 -11.33 18.31
N SER A 183 6.72 -11.85 19.36
CA SER A 183 6.54 -13.29 19.56
C SER A 183 5.68 -13.92 18.46
N LEU A 184 4.64 -13.24 17.98
CA LEU A 184 3.84 -13.69 16.83
C LEU A 184 4.67 -13.72 15.55
N THR A 185 5.44 -12.67 15.26
CA THR A 185 6.35 -12.64 14.10
C THR A 185 7.39 -13.77 14.19
N LYS A 186 7.95 -14.02 15.37
CA LYS A 186 8.88 -15.13 15.61
C LYS A 186 8.23 -16.49 15.33
N LEU A 187 6.98 -16.70 15.76
CA LEU A 187 6.23 -17.93 15.46
C LEU A 187 6.04 -18.15 13.95
N ILE A 188 5.75 -17.10 13.19
CA ILE A 188 5.64 -17.19 11.73
C ILE A 188 6.97 -17.65 11.11
N LEU A 189 8.09 -17.05 11.52
CA LEU A 189 9.43 -17.45 11.06
C LEU A 189 9.76 -18.91 11.41
N LEU A 190 9.40 -19.36 12.63
CA LEU A 190 9.58 -20.75 13.05
C LEU A 190 8.71 -21.71 12.24
N LEU A 191 7.45 -21.34 11.97
CA LEU A 191 6.56 -22.13 11.13
C LEU A 191 7.08 -22.27 9.70
N ASP A 192 7.59 -21.18 9.11
CA ASP A 192 8.18 -21.20 7.77
C ASP A 192 9.43 -22.07 7.69
N GLY A 193 10.19 -22.15 8.78
CA GLY A 193 11.35 -23.02 8.92
C GLY A 193 11.04 -24.52 8.99
N VAL A 194 9.79 -24.94 9.24
CA VAL A 194 9.42 -26.37 9.30
C VAL A 194 9.39 -26.96 7.89
N GLU A 195 10.31 -27.90 7.61
CA GLU A 195 10.37 -28.62 6.35
C GLU A 195 9.12 -29.46 6.11
N SER A 196 8.54 -29.35 4.91
CA SER A 196 7.29 -30.04 4.58
C SER A 196 7.49 -31.39 3.88
N PHE A 197 8.72 -31.71 3.44
CA PHE A 197 9.08 -32.93 2.71
C PHE A 197 8.14 -33.26 1.52
N ARG A 198 7.54 -32.23 0.90
CA ARG A 198 6.51 -32.35 -0.15
C ARG A 198 5.23 -33.08 0.28
N GLU A 199 5.05 -33.34 1.58
CA GLU A 199 3.84 -33.95 2.11
C GLU A 199 2.71 -32.90 2.15
N LYS A 200 1.68 -33.10 1.32
CA LYS A 200 0.59 -32.14 1.14
C LYS A 200 -0.11 -31.80 2.47
N LYS A 201 -0.30 -32.81 3.33
CA LYS A 201 -0.96 -32.62 4.63
C LYS A 201 -0.15 -31.73 5.58
N VAL A 202 1.19 -31.86 5.58
CA VAL A 202 2.08 -31.00 6.38
C VAL A 202 2.01 -29.56 5.87
N ILE A 203 2.05 -29.37 4.54
CA ILE A 203 1.93 -28.04 3.92
C ILE A 203 0.61 -27.37 4.29
N GLU A 204 -0.51 -28.09 4.18
CA GLU A 204 -1.85 -27.57 4.50
C GLU A 204 -1.98 -27.23 5.98
N LYS A 205 -1.52 -28.12 6.87
CA LYS A 205 -1.55 -27.88 8.32
C LYS A 205 -0.69 -26.68 8.71
N ARG A 206 0.52 -26.56 8.18
CA ARG A 206 1.41 -25.41 8.38
C ARG A 206 0.76 -24.12 7.93
N LYS A 207 0.23 -24.07 6.70
CA LYS A 207 -0.48 -22.91 6.16
C LYS A 207 -1.67 -22.49 7.01
N ALA A 208 -2.42 -23.45 7.55
CA ALA A 208 -3.55 -23.15 8.42
C ALA A 208 -3.10 -22.46 9.72
N VAL A 209 -2.03 -22.95 10.35
CA VAL A 209 -1.47 -22.33 11.57
C VAL A 209 -0.88 -20.95 11.26
N VAL A 210 -0.09 -20.82 10.19
CA VAL A 210 0.47 -19.51 9.76
C VAL A 210 -0.64 -18.50 9.54
N ARG A 211 -1.73 -18.87 8.85
CA ARG A 211 -2.88 -17.98 8.65
C ARG A 211 -3.48 -17.54 9.98
N SER A 212 -3.71 -18.45 10.92
CA SER A 212 -4.23 -18.08 12.24
C SER A 212 -3.31 -17.17 13.03
N VAL A 213 -1.98 -17.30 12.90
CA VAL A 213 -1.02 -16.39 13.54
C VAL A 213 -1.01 -15.03 12.84
N MET A 214 -1.08 -14.99 11.51
CA MET A 214 -1.19 -13.74 10.74
C MET A 214 -2.48 -12.98 11.05
N ASP A 215 -3.63 -13.67 11.11
CA ASP A 215 -4.92 -13.06 11.49
C ASP A 215 -4.84 -12.41 12.88
N GLU A 216 -4.04 -12.98 13.79
CA GLU A 216 -3.79 -12.44 15.12
C GLU A 216 -2.81 -11.24 15.10
N VAL A 217 -1.77 -11.28 14.27
CA VAL A 217 -0.88 -10.12 14.02
C VAL A 217 -1.71 -8.96 13.50
N ASP A 218 -2.54 -9.20 12.48
CA ASP A 218 -3.42 -8.19 11.89
C ASP A 218 -4.38 -7.63 12.95
N ARG A 219 -4.95 -8.47 13.82
CA ARG A 219 -5.80 -8.02 14.95
C ARG A 219 -5.04 -7.10 15.90
N VAL A 220 -3.80 -7.46 16.26
CA VAL A 220 -2.97 -6.65 17.16
C VAL A 220 -2.57 -5.35 16.48
N GLU A 221 -2.15 -5.39 15.22
CA GLU A 221 -1.78 -4.22 14.44
C GLU A 221 -2.98 -3.29 14.19
N GLU A 222 -4.18 -3.81 13.91
CA GLU A 222 -5.39 -3.01 13.76
C GLU A 222 -5.72 -2.28 15.07
N PHE A 223 -5.65 -3.01 16.19
CA PHE A 223 -5.86 -2.43 17.51
C PHE A 223 -4.78 -1.39 17.88
N CYS A 224 -3.51 -1.64 17.56
CA CYS A 224 -2.39 -0.74 17.89
C CYS A 224 -2.23 0.45 16.92
N SER A 225 -2.52 0.24 15.64
CA SER A 225 -2.56 1.29 14.61
C SER A 225 -3.66 2.29 14.93
N CYS A 226 -4.67 1.84 15.70
CA CYS A 226 -5.63 2.67 16.39
C CYS A 226 -6.29 3.73 15.50
N LYS A 227 -6.42 3.45 14.20
CA LYS A 227 -7.20 4.30 13.31
C LYS A 227 -8.59 4.46 13.90
N ASP A 228 -9.16 3.41 14.46
CA ASP A 228 -10.49 3.44 15.06
C ASP A 228 -10.55 4.12 16.42
N LEU A 229 -9.61 3.90 17.35
CA LEU A 229 -9.63 4.65 18.61
C LEU A 229 -9.30 6.12 18.39
N TRP A 230 -8.36 6.42 17.49
CA TRP A 230 -8.02 7.79 17.11
C TRP A 230 -9.18 8.47 16.43
N VAL A 231 -9.83 7.83 15.44
CA VAL A 231 -11.04 8.34 14.79
C VAL A 231 -12.16 8.53 15.79
N ARG A 232 -12.40 7.57 16.71
CA ARG A 232 -13.41 7.70 17.77
C ARG A 232 -13.09 8.84 18.71
N CYS A 233 -11.84 8.99 19.16
CA CYS A 233 -11.41 10.14 19.96
C CYS A 233 -11.69 11.44 19.21
N THR A 234 -11.26 11.56 17.94
CA THR A 234 -11.54 12.76 17.13
C THR A 234 -13.03 13.00 16.89
N ALA A 235 -13.83 11.95 16.74
CA ALA A 235 -15.27 12.05 16.56
C ALA A 235 -15.98 12.47 17.86
N LEU A 236 -15.51 12.00 19.02
CA LEU A 236 -16.00 12.44 20.33
C LEU A 236 -15.68 13.93 20.55
N PHE A 237 -14.51 14.40 20.10
CA PHE A 237 -14.20 15.84 20.08
C PHE A 237 -15.10 16.63 19.14
N ASP A 238 -15.43 16.09 17.96
CA ASP A 238 -16.30 16.75 17.00
C ASP A 238 -17.77 16.76 17.44
N ALA A 239 -18.19 15.77 18.24
CA ALA A 239 -19.55 15.63 18.74
C ALA A 239 -19.83 16.41 20.04
N SER A 240 -18.82 17.07 20.65
CA SER A 240 -19.03 17.84 21.88
C SER A 240 -19.97 19.03 21.63
N PRO A 241 -21.16 19.07 22.26
CA PRO A 241 -22.19 20.07 21.99
C PRO A 241 -21.82 21.48 22.47
N GLU A 242 -20.82 21.62 23.36
CA GLU A 242 -20.31 22.93 23.79
C GLU A 242 -19.66 23.73 22.66
N ARG A 243 -19.32 23.12 21.52
CA ARG A 243 -18.85 23.84 20.32
C ARG A 243 -19.94 24.26 19.35
N LEU A 244 -21.20 23.85 19.54
CA LEU A 244 -22.32 24.35 18.73
C LEU A 244 -22.81 25.74 19.17
N GLU A 245 -22.41 26.21 20.36
CA GLU A 245 -22.64 27.61 20.79
C GLU A 245 -21.48 28.57 20.45
N GLU A 246 -20.38 28.07 19.84
CA GLU A 246 -19.22 28.89 19.53
C GLU A 246 -19.45 29.72 18.25
N ALA A 247 -19.98 30.93 18.48
CA ALA A 247 -20.07 32.10 17.60
C ALA A 247 -20.80 31.89 16.25
N ALA A 248 -21.87 32.68 16.04
CA ALA A 248 -22.45 32.89 14.72
C ALA A 248 -21.30 33.13 13.71
N PRO A 249 -21.33 32.46 12.53
CA PRO A 249 -20.24 32.52 11.57
C PRO A 249 -19.95 33.99 11.25
N THR A 250 -18.67 34.37 11.37
CA THR A 250 -18.28 35.75 11.10
C THR A 250 -18.69 36.13 9.67
N SER A 251 -18.92 37.42 9.41
CA SER A 251 -19.24 37.85 8.04
C SER A 251 -18.14 37.43 7.04
N GLN A 252 -16.89 37.30 7.47
CA GLN A 252 -15.81 36.77 6.63
C GLN A 252 -15.98 35.28 6.33
N THR A 253 -16.33 34.46 7.32
CA THR A 253 -16.66 33.04 7.14
C THR A 253 -17.72 32.86 6.06
N ILE A 254 -18.80 33.65 6.14
CA ILE A 254 -19.91 33.59 5.19
C ILE A 254 -19.44 33.95 3.77
N LEU A 255 -18.64 35.00 3.62
CA LEU A 255 -18.11 35.42 2.32
C LEU A 255 -17.17 34.36 1.71
N ARG A 256 -16.30 33.74 2.51
CA ARG A 256 -15.41 32.67 2.05
C ARG A 256 -16.18 31.42 1.61
N ILE A 257 -17.19 31.02 2.38
CA ILE A 257 -18.06 29.89 2.00
C ILE A 257 -18.78 30.19 0.68
N ARG A 258 -19.34 31.39 0.51
CA ARG A 258 -19.94 31.80 -0.77
C ARG A 258 -18.94 31.77 -1.92
N TYR A 259 -17.70 32.22 -1.68
CA TYR A 259 -16.64 32.15 -2.68
C TYR A 259 -16.31 30.69 -3.06
N ILE A 260 -16.22 29.78 -2.07
CA ILE A 260 -16.03 28.33 -2.30
C ILE A 260 -17.17 27.75 -3.14
N GLN A 261 -18.42 28.15 -2.87
CA GLN A 261 -19.59 27.71 -3.65
C GLN A 261 -19.49 28.11 -5.12
N THR A 262 -18.89 29.27 -5.45
CA THR A 262 -18.67 29.64 -6.85
C THR A 262 -17.79 28.65 -7.63
N PHE A 263 -16.90 27.90 -6.96
CA PHE A 263 -16.12 26.84 -7.59
C PHE A 263 -16.96 25.61 -7.90
N GLN A 264 -17.90 25.28 -7.02
CA GLN A 264 -18.86 24.19 -7.27
C GLN A 264 -19.77 24.54 -8.44
N ASP A 265 -20.23 25.79 -8.51
CA ASP A 265 -21.03 26.30 -9.64
C ASP A 265 -20.22 26.28 -10.95
N LYS A 266 -18.95 26.73 -10.92
CA LYS A 266 -18.03 26.63 -12.07
C LYS A 266 -17.83 25.18 -12.50
N LEU A 267 -17.63 24.25 -11.57
CA LEU A 267 -17.49 22.82 -11.87
C LEU A 267 -18.77 22.27 -12.52
N ALA A 268 -19.94 22.61 -11.98
CA ALA A 268 -21.23 22.20 -12.54
C ALA A 268 -21.44 22.74 -13.96
N SER A 269 -21.10 24.03 -14.19
CA SER A 269 -21.17 24.66 -15.50
C SER A 269 -20.19 24.00 -16.50
N LEU A 270 -18.95 23.73 -16.08
CA LEU A 270 -17.97 23.02 -16.88
C LEU A 270 -18.50 21.64 -17.28
N LYS A 271 -19.00 20.85 -16.32
CA LYS A 271 -19.59 19.52 -16.57
C LYS A 271 -20.76 19.57 -17.55
N GLN A 272 -21.59 20.60 -17.46
CA GLN A 272 -22.75 20.78 -18.34
C GLN A 272 -22.33 21.16 -19.77
N SER A 273 -21.27 21.96 -19.91
CA SER A 273 -20.78 22.41 -21.22
C SER A 273 -19.83 21.43 -21.92
N PHE A 274 -19.34 20.42 -21.19
CA PHE A 274 -18.35 19.50 -21.70
C PHE A 274 -18.98 18.35 -22.46
N ASP A 275 -18.67 18.29 -23.76
CA ASP A 275 -19.01 17.16 -24.63
C ASP A 275 -17.74 16.36 -24.97
N TRP A 276 -17.85 15.04 -24.84
CA TRP A 276 -16.76 14.15 -25.27
C TRP A 276 -16.60 14.21 -26.79
N PRO A 277 -15.36 14.30 -27.32
CA PRO A 277 -15.13 14.22 -28.76
C PRO A 277 -15.53 12.84 -29.28
N THR A 278 -15.85 12.73 -30.57
CA THR A 278 -16.25 11.45 -31.20
C THR A 278 -15.11 10.43 -31.29
N LYS A 279 -13.87 10.90 -31.15
CA LYS A 279 -12.65 10.10 -31.12
C LYS A 279 -11.59 10.76 -30.23
N LEU A 280 -10.71 9.96 -29.66
CA LEU A 280 -9.54 10.40 -28.92
C LEU A 280 -8.27 9.94 -29.63
N ASP A 281 -7.33 10.88 -29.77
CA ASP A 281 -6.05 10.64 -30.42
C ASP A 281 -4.96 10.37 -29.37
N TYR A 282 -4.29 9.23 -29.45
CA TYR A 282 -3.24 8.84 -28.50
C TYR A 282 -1.86 8.90 -29.17
N GLN A 283 -0.92 9.62 -28.56
CA GLN A 283 0.46 9.68 -28.99
C GLN A 283 1.24 8.50 -28.41
N LEU A 284 1.78 7.66 -29.29
CA LEU A 284 2.65 6.55 -28.95
C LEU A 284 4.08 7.02 -28.72
N GLY A 285 4.91 6.19 -28.08
CA GLY A 285 6.31 6.53 -27.76
C GLY A 285 7.21 6.81 -28.97
N ASN A 286 6.77 6.44 -30.18
CA ASN A 286 7.46 6.73 -31.45
C ASN A 286 6.93 8.00 -32.15
N GLY A 287 6.08 8.80 -31.48
CA GLY A 287 5.47 10.01 -32.03
C GLY A 287 4.27 9.76 -32.95
N ARG A 288 3.94 8.51 -33.30
CA ARG A 288 2.73 8.20 -34.07
C ARG A 288 1.48 8.44 -33.25
N VAL A 289 0.40 8.80 -33.94
CA VAL A 289 -0.90 9.09 -33.33
C VAL A 289 -1.92 8.04 -33.76
N VAL A 290 -2.64 7.49 -32.78
CA VAL A 290 -3.72 6.51 -32.98
C VAL A 290 -5.04 7.12 -32.58
N SER A 291 -6.00 7.19 -33.50
CA SER A 291 -7.36 7.65 -33.23
C SER A 291 -8.26 6.50 -32.78
N ILE A 292 -8.90 6.63 -31.62
CA ILE A 292 -9.82 5.65 -31.05
C ILE A 292 -11.21 6.30 -30.91
N PRO A 293 -12.26 5.74 -31.53
CA PRO A 293 -13.64 6.22 -31.34
C PRO A 293 -14.05 6.18 -29.86
N THR A 294 -14.73 7.20 -29.36
CA THR A 294 -15.20 7.25 -27.96
C THR A 294 -16.48 6.48 -27.71
N SER A 295 -17.30 6.24 -28.76
CA SER A 295 -18.53 5.45 -28.66
C SER A 295 -18.25 3.95 -28.72
N LEU A 296 -18.75 3.21 -27.73
CA LEU A 296 -18.67 1.74 -27.65
C LEU A 296 -19.31 1.04 -28.86
N GLU A 297 -20.42 1.59 -29.35
CA GLU A 297 -21.12 1.08 -30.53
C GLU A 297 -20.23 1.21 -31.77
N THR A 298 -19.53 2.34 -31.88
CA THR A 298 -18.60 2.59 -32.99
C THR A 298 -17.36 1.71 -32.87
N LEU A 299 -16.86 1.45 -31.65
CA LEU A 299 -15.75 0.52 -31.42
C LEU A 299 -16.10 -0.90 -31.85
N SER A 300 -17.32 -1.36 -31.55
CA SER A 300 -17.80 -2.71 -31.90
C SER A 300 -18.10 -2.86 -33.39
N ALA A 301 -18.63 -1.81 -34.03
CA ALA A 301 -18.97 -1.82 -35.46
C ALA A 301 -17.77 -1.57 -36.38
N SER A 302 -16.78 -0.80 -35.92
CA SER A 302 -15.54 -0.60 -36.67
C SER A 302 -14.77 -1.91 -36.77
N LYS A 303 -14.07 -2.15 -37.89
CA LYS A 303 -13.02 -3.17 -37.98
C LYS A 303 -11.70 -2.50 -37.58
N PRO A 304 -11.30 -2.46 -36.30
CA PRO A 304 -10.12 -1.70 -35.88
C PRO A 304 -8.84 -2.22 -36.53
N LEU A 305 -8.82 -3.49 -36.93
CA LEU A 305 -7.70 -4.05 -37.70
C LEU A 305 -7.47 -3.38 -39.05
N SER A 306 -8.50 -2.87 -39.74
CA SER A 306 -8.26 -2.14 -41.00
C SER A 306 -7.62 -0.77 -40.77
N ALA A 307 -7.91 -0.11 -39.64
CA ALA A 307 -7.28 1.16 -39.27
C ALA A 307 -5.81 0.98 -38.82
N LEU A 308 -5.47 -0.17 -38.22
CA LEU A 308 -4.09 -0.50 -37.88
C LEU A 308 -3.25 -0.89 -39.10
N LYS A 309 -3.84 -1.64 -40.04
CA LYS A 309 -3.15 -2.05 -41.27
C LYS A 309 -2.74 -0.86 -42.13
N SER A 310 -3.49 0.24 -42.09
CA SER A 310 -3.09 1.46 -42.81
C SER A 310 -1.99 2.26 -42.11
N GLN A 311 -1.65 1.95 -40.85
CA GLN A 311 -0.70 2.71 -40.03
C GLN A 311 0.61 1.95 -39.74
N ASP A 312 0.82 0.76 -40.31
CA ASP A 312 2.01 -0.09 -40.11
C ASP A 312 2.42 -0.21 -38.63
N LEU A 313 1.45 -0.41 -37.74
CA LEU A 313 1.66 -0.53 -36.30
C LEU A 313 1.67 -1.99 -35.88
N ASP A 314 2.79 -2.41 -35.29
CA ASP A 314 2.95 -3.75 -34.72
C ASP A 314 2.20 -3.87 -33.38
N LEU A 315 1.38 -4.91 -33.24
CA LEU A 315 0.59 -5.20 -32.05
C LEU A 315 1.48 -5.39 -30.82
N ALA A 316 2.67 -5.99 -30.98
CA ALA A 316 3.60 -6.19 -29.87
C ALA A 316 4.14 -4.85 -29.33
N THR A 317 4.25 -3.81 -30.18
CA THR A 317 4.64 -2.47 -29.76
C THR A 317 3.54 -1.80 -28.92
N ILE A 318 2.27 -1.94 -29.34
CA ILE A 318 1.12 -1.38 -28.63
C ILE A 318 0.98 -1.99 -27.23
N GLN A 319 1.19 -3.31 -27.10
CA GLN A 319 1.07 -4.03 -25.83
C GLN A 319 2.14 -3.65 -24.79
N ARG A 320 3.28 -3.10 -25.23
CA ARG A 320 4.35 -2.67 -24.30
C ARG A 320 4.13 -1.29 -23.71
N ILE A 321 3.18 -0.51 -24.24
CA ILE A 321 2.94 0.86 -23.79
C ILE A 321 1.95 0.81 -22.63
N SER A 322 2.44 1.10 -21.41
CA SER A 322 1.64 1.01 -20.19
C SER A 322 0.49 2.02 -20.14
N MET A 323 0.61 3.15 -20.87
CA MET A 323 -0.48 4.10 -21.15
C MET A 323 0.05 5.23 -22.08
N PRO A 324 -0.49 5.41 -23.30
CA PRO A 324 -0.07 6.54 -24.14
C PRO A 324 -0.66 7.86 -23.66
N LYS A 325 0.03 8.97 -23.98
CA LYS A 325 -0.48 10.32 -23.71
C LYS A 325 -1.51 10.71 -24.78
N LEU A 326 -2.48 11.54 -24.43
CA LEU A 326 -3.32 12.18 -25.44
C LEU A 326 -2.44 13.05 -26.35
N ALA A 327 -2.61 12.88 -27.67
CA ALA A 327 -1.91 13.68 -28.67
C ALA A 327 -2.46 15.12 -28.68
N PRO A 328 -1.62 16.14 -28.97
CA PRO A 328 -2.06 17.53 -29.09
C PRO A 328 -2.71 17.76 -30.47
N THR A 329 -3.90 17.19 -30.67
CA THR A 329 -4.68 17.33 -31.91
C THR A 329 -5.97 18.12 -31.66
N ASP A 330 -6.52 18.72 -32.72
CA ASP A 330 -7.78 19.46 -32.64
C ASP A 330 -8.95 18.60 -32.12
N SER A 331 -8.89 17.28 -32.34
CA SER A 331 -9.90 16.34 -31.83
C SER A 331 -9.85 16.17 -30.31
N ASN A 332 -8.67 16.32 -29.71
CA ASN A 332 -8.49 16.22 -28.26
C ASN A 332 -8.62 17.56 -27.53
N THR A 333 -8.66 18.68 -28.27
CA THR A 333 -8.75 20.04 -27.69
C THR A 333 -9.84 20.15 -26.62
N PRO A 334 -11.10 19.68 -26.81
CA PRO A 334 -12.13 19.80 -25.79
C PRO A 334 -11.77 19.10 -24.47
N VAL A 335 -11.16 17.91 -24.53
CA VAL A 335 -10.75 17.15 -23.34
C VAL A 335 -9.56 17.80 -22.65
N CYS A 336 -8.60 18.30 -23.43
CA CYS A 336 -7.44 19.01 -22.90
C CYS A 336 -7.86 20.33 -22.21
N GLU A 337 -8.75 21.11 -22.82
CA GLU A 337 -9.28 22.35 -22.24
C GLU A 337 -10.09 22.09 -20.97
N TYR A 338 -10.93 21.05 -20.97
CA TYR A 338 -11.67 20.63 -19.79
C TYR A 338 -10.74 20.21 -18.65
N ALA A 339 -9.76 19.33 -18.91
CA ALA A 339 -8.77 18.92 -17.93
C ALA A 339 -7.93 20.10 -17.39
N ASN A 340 -7.56 21.05 -18.25
CA ASN A 340 -6.87 22.28 -17.84
C ASN A 340 -7.75 23.15 -16.96
N SER A 341 -9.04 23.27 -17.26
CA SER A 341 -10.00 24.01 -16.45
C SER A 341 -10.17 23.41 -15.05
N LEU A 342 -10.22 22.08 -14.94
CA LEU A 342 -10.25 21.39 -13.65
C LEU A 342 -8.97 21.64 -12.83
N ASN A 343 -7.79 21.57 -13.46
CA ASN A 343 -6.52 21.88 -12.80
C ASN A 343 -6.43 23.34 -12.33
N LEU A 344 -6.99 24.27 -13.12
CA LEU A 344 -7.08 25.67 -12.74
C LEU A 344 -7.97 25.84 -11.51
N LEU A 345 -9.15 25.19 -11.47
CA LEU A 345 -10.02 25.22 -10.29
C LEU A 345 -9.34 24.66 -9.03
N LEU A 346 -8.59 23.56 -9.15
CA LEU A 346 -7.82 23.01 -8.02
C LEU A 346 -6.77 24.01 -7.50
N THR A 347 -6.04 24.66 -8.42
CA THR A 347 -5.03 25.67 -8.09
C THR A 347 -5.66 26.91 -7.43
N GLU A 348 -6.82 27.35 -7.92
CA GLU A 348 -7.55 28.47 -7.32
C GLU A 348 -8.13 28.11 -5.94
N LEU A 349 -8.66 26.89 -5.77
CA LEU A 349 -9.16 26.39 -4.47
C LEU A 349 -8.05 26.28 -3.41
N GLU A 350 -6.84 25.88 -3.81
CA GLU A 350 -5.68 25.79 -2.91
C GLU A 350 -5.28 27.17 -2.33
N ARG A 351 -5.49 28.24 -3.11
CA ARG A 351 -5.23 29.62 -2.67
C ARG A 351 -6.26 30.16 -1.67
N VAL A 352 -7.39 29.47 -1.47
CA VAL A 352 -8.41 29.91 -0.50
C VAL A 352 -7.93 29.63 0.92
N GLU A 353 -7.49 30.67 1.62
CA GLU A 353 -7.06 30.57 3.02
C GLU A 353 -8.26 30.38 3.96
N SER A 354 -8.15 29.41 4.88
CA SER A 354 -9.23 29.13 5.85
C SER A 354 -9.11 29.95 7.14
N TYR A 355 -7.97 30.62 7.40
CA TYR A 355 -7.72 31.38 8.64
C TYR A 355 -8.06 30.64 9.95
N GLY A 356 -7.85 29.32 9.97
CA GLY A 356 -8.21 28.48 11.12
C GLY A 356 -9.70 28.13 11.25
N GLU A 357 -10.58 28.73 10.45
CA GLU A 357 -12.02 28.46 10.51
C GLU A 357 -12.34 27.04 9.99
N LYS A 358 -12.80 26.17 10.89
CA LYS A 358 -13.11 24.75 10.61
C LYS A 358 -14.10 24.61 9.44
N LYS A 359 -15.20 25.35 9.48
CA LYS A 359 -16.25 25.29 8.44
C LYS A 359 -15.72 25.65 7.05
N VAL A 360 -14.88 26.69 6.92
CA VAL A 360 -14.26 27.07 5.64
C VAL A 360 -13.32 25.96 5.14
N ARG A 361 -12.54 25.35 6.05
CA ARG A 361 -11.65 24.23 5.70
C ARG A 361 -12.41 23.02 5.20
N GLU A 362 -13.52 22.67 5.84
CA GLU A 362 -14.39 21.55 5.45
C GLU A 362 -15.02 21.78 4.07
N GLU A 363 -15.64 22.94 3.87
CA GLU A 363 -16.25 23.33 2.59
C GLU A 363 -15.20 23.35 1.46
N ARG A 364 -14.03 23.95 1.71
CA ARG A 364 -12.92 23.96 0.75
C ARG A 364 -12.47 22.54 0.41
N SER A 365 -12.35 21.67 1.41
CA SER A 365 -11.93 20.28 1.21
C SER A 365 -12.96 19.47 0.45
N ALA A 366 -14.25 19.71 0.67
CA ALA A 366 -15.34 19.09 -0.07
C ALA A 366 -15.34 19.54 -1.54
N ALA A 367 -15.20 20.84 -1.79
CA ALA A 367 -15.09 21.38 -3.15
C ALA A 367 -13.84 20.84 -3.87
N PHE A 368 -12.68 20.81 -3.20
CA PHE A 368 -11.45 20.28 -3.76
C PHE A 368 -11.59 18.80 -4.15
N ARG A 369 -12.16 17.97 -3.26
CA ARG A 369 -12.46 16.56 -3.55
C ARG A 369 -13.36 16.42 -4.78
N SER A 370 -14.44 17.18 -4.85
CA SER A 370 -15.36 17.11 -6.00
C SER A 370 -14.69 17.44 -7.34
N VAL A 371 -13.78 18.43 -7.38
CA VAL A 371 -13.02 18.77 -8.60
C VAL A 371 -11.97 17.69 -8.91
N ALA A 372 -11.30 17.16 -7.89
CA ALA A 372 -10.30 16.10 -8.04
C ALA A 372 -10.91 14.78 -8.54
N ASP A 373 -12.08 14.39 -8.01
CA ASP A 373 -12.83 13.21 -8.44
C ASP A 373 -13.26 13.34 -9.90
N GLU A 374 -13.69 14.54 -10.33
CA GLU A 374 -14.03 14.81 -11.72
C GLU A 374 -12.81 14.73 -12.64
N ALA A 375 -11.65 15.25 -12.21
CA ALA A 375 -10.40 15.12 -12.97
C ALA A 375 -9.96 13.64 -13.08
N ALA A 376 -10.09 12.87 -12.00
CA ALA A 376 -9.82 11.45 -11.98
C ALA A 376 -10.76 10.68 -12.92
N ARG A 377 -12.06 11.02 -12.94
CA ARG A 377 -13.07 10.43 -13.86
C ARG A 377 -12.68 10.62 -15.33
N VAL A 378 -12.22 11.82 -15.70
CA VAL A 378 -11.76 12.12 -17.07
C VAL A 378 -10.53 11.29 -17.42
N GLU A 379 -9.55 11.22 -16.50
CA GLU A 379 -8.34 10.42 -16.69
C GLU A 379 -8.67 8.93 -16.85
N GLU A 380 -9.49 8.38 -15.95
CA GLU A 380 -9.94 6.99 -15.95
C GLU A 380 -10.69 6.63 -17.23
N PHE A 381 -11.60 7.48 -17.71
CA PHE A 381 -12.27 7.25 -18.99
C PHE A 381 -11.29 7.10 -20.16
N CYS A 382 -10.26 7.95 -20.23
CA CYS A 382 -9.24 7.85 -21.28
C CYS A 382 -8.44 6.53 -21.15
N LYS A 383 -8.14 6.10 -19.93
CA LYS A 383 -7.45 4.82 -19.67
C LYS A 383 -8.29 3.64 -20.11
N ASP A 384 -9.54 3.62 -19.70
CA ASP A 384 -10.46 2.52 -19.98
C ASP A 384 -10.71 2.37 -21.47
N LEU A 385 -10.84 3.50 -22.18
CA LEU A 385 -10.97 3.51 -23.63
C LEU A 385 -9.75 2.87 -24.31
N TRP A 386 -8.54 3.20 -23.85
CA TRP A 386 -7.31 2.60 -24.35
C TRP A 386 -7.24 1.09 -24.06
N VAL A 387 -7.49 0.68 -22.81
CA VAL A 387 -7.46 -0.73 -22.40
C VAL A 387 -8.47 -1.54 -23.20
N MET A 388 -9.70 -1.05 -23.32
CA MET A 388 -10.76 -1.70 -24.09
C MET A 388 -10.39 -1.85 -25.56
N TRP A 389 -9.87 -0.79 -26.18
CA TRP A 389 -9.43 -0.85 -27.57
C TRP A 389 -8.33 -1.89 -27.76
N THR A 390 -7.30 -1.91 -26.90
CA THR A 390 -6.21 -2.89 -26.99
C THR A 390 -6.68 -4.34 -26.79
N ALA A 391 -7.62 -4.59 -25.87
CA ALA A 391 -8.21 -5.91 -25.66
C ALA A 391 -9.00 -6.39 -26.90
N LEU A 392 -9.70 -5.47 -27.56
CA LEU A 392 -10.44 -5.76 -28.79
C LEU A 392 -9.48 -6.07 -29.95
N LEU A 393 -8.32 -5.41 -30.02
CA LEU A 393 -7.27 -5.77 -30.99
C LEU A 393 -6.71 -7.17 -30.77
N GLN A 394 -6.44 -7.54 -29.51
CA GLN A 394 -5.97 -8.87 -29.16
C GLN A 394 -6.99 -9.94 -29.59
N SER A 395 -8.27 -9.70 -29.30
CA SER A 395 -9.36 -10.63 -29.64
C SER A 395 -9.47 -10.86 -31.16
N ASN A 396 -9.35 -9.79 -31.96
CA ASN A 396 -9.40 -9.91 -33.42
C ASN A 396 -8.13 -10.50 -34.04
N SER A 397 -6.97 -10.42 -33.37
CA SER A 397 -5.75 -11.07 -33.85
C SER A 397 -5.81 -12.60 -33.72
N ALA A 398 -6.47 -13.10 -32.68
CA ALA A 398 -6.62 -14.53 -32.41
C ALA A 398 -7.59 -15.23 -33.38
N THR A 399 -8.55 -14.51 -33.95
CA THR A 399 -9.49 -15.09 -34.94
C THR A 399 -8.83 -15.27 -36.31
N ILE A 400 -7.94 -14.37 -36.71
CA ILE A 400 -7.23 -14.45 -37.99
C ILE A 400 -6.25 -15.62 -38.03
N THR A 401 -5.48 -15.85 -36.95
CA THR A 401 -4.52 -16.96 -36.89
C THR A 401 -5.20 -18.34 -36.91
N LYS A 402 -6.39 -18.47 -36.28
CA LYS A 402 -7.19 -19.70 -36.36
C LYS A 402 -7.75 -19.98 -37.75
N GLY A 403 -8.11 -18.94 -38.52
CA GLY A 403 -8.60 -19.10 -39.90
C GLY A 403 -7.52 -19.54 -40.89
N ALA A 404 -6.27 -19.10 -40.70
CA ALA A 404 -5.17 -19.46 -41.59
C ALA A 404 -4.66 -20.91 -41.39
N SER A 405 -4.75 -21.46 -40.17
CA SER A 405 -4.30 -22.83 -39.87
C SER A 405 -5.26 -23.93 -40.35
N GLY A 406 -6.49 -23.60 -40.74
CA GLY A 406 -7.53 -24.57 -41.11
C GLY A 406 -7.62 -24.90 -42.60
N SER A 407 -6.88 -24.22 -43.48
CA SER A 407 -7.03 -24.33 -44.94
C SER A 407 -5.86 -25.03 -45.66
N SER A 408 -4.98 -25.72 -44.92
CA SER A 408 -3.83 -26.44 -45.48
C SER A 408 -3.87 -27.95 -45.23
N ARG A 409 -5.04 -28.57 -45.42
CA ARG A 409 -5.19 -30.03 -45.34
C ARG A 409 -6.23 -30.59 -46.32
N VAL A 410 -6.10 -30.27 -47.59
CA VAL A 410 -6.59 -31.10 -48.71
C VAL A 410 -5.64 -30.87 -49.88
N LEU A 411 -4.63 -31.73 -50.01
CA LEU A 411 -4.11 -32.25 -51.27
C LEU A 411 -3.43 -33.58 -50.97
#